data_AF-A0A3B9SH05-F1
#
_entry.id   AF-A0A3B9SH05-F1
#
_cell.length_a   1.000
_cell.length_b   1.000
_cell.length_c   1.000
_cell.angle_alpha   90.00
_cell.angle_beta   90.00
_cell.angle_gamma   90.00
#
_symmetry.space_group_name_H-M   'P 1'
#
loop_
_entity.id
_entity.type
_entity.pdbx_description
1 polymer ?
#
loop_
_entity_poly.entity_id
_entity_poly.type
_entity_poly.pdbx_seq_one_letter_code
_entity_poly.pdbx_strand_id
1 'polypeptide(L)' 'MTQRKDELTLLGGGKTKYPSDYCFEVLEYFENKHPDNDYFVKFNCPEFTSLCPITGQPDF' A
#
# COMPACT_ATOMS: atom_id res chain seq x y z
N MET A 1 17.13 -16.22 9.87
CA MET A 1 16.06 -15.94 8.88
C MET A 1 14.91 -15.18 9.54
N THR A 2 15.21 -14.19 10.38
CA THR A 2 14.24 -13.54 11.27
C THR A 2 14.64 -12.06 11.37
N GLN A 3 13.66 -11.17 11.57
CA GLN A 3 13.78 -9.72 11.86
C GLN A 3 13.61 -8.81 10.62
N ARG A 4 12.37 -8.68 10.13
CA ARG A 4 11.89 -7.52 9.31
C ARG A 4 10.60 -6.93 9.86
N LYS A 5 10.01 -7.60 10.85
CA LYS A 5 8.73 -7.18 11.46
C LYS A 5 8.93 -5.96 12.36
N ASP A 6 10.18 -5.68 12.72
CA ASP A 6 10.56 -4.59 13.62
C ASP A 6 10.83 -3.28 12.87
N GLU A 7 11.02 -3.32 11.54
CA GLU A 7 11.23 -2.15 10.67
C GLU A 7 9.92 -1.61 10.07
N LEU A 8 8.85 -2.40 10.10
CA LEU A 8 7.55 -2.08 9.53
C LEU A 8 6.52 -1.97 10.65
N THR A 9 5.73 -0.90 10.64
CA THR A 9 4.78 -0.63 11.72
C THR A 9 3.36 -1.00 11.35
N LEU A 10 2.99 -0.86 10.08
CA LEU A 10 1.66 -1.14 9.55
C LEU A 10 1.56 -2.57 9.01
N LEU A 11 2.62 -3.09 8.39
CA LEU A 11 2.64 -4.45 7.83
C LEU A 11 2.89 -5.52 8.92
N GLY A 12 1.79 -6.14 9.39
CA GLY A 12 1.84 -7.25 10.36
C GLY A 12 1.76 -6.83 11.83
N GLY A 13 1.53 -5.54 12.09
CA GLY A 13 1.37 -4.92 13.41
C GLY A 13 -0.11 -4.61 13.75
N GLY A 14 -0.92 -5.63 14.06
CA GLY A 14 -2.22 -5.43 14.71
C GLY A 14 -3.30 -4.69 13.90
N LYS A 15 -4.07 -3.80 14.56
CA LYS A 15 -5.30 -3.18 14.01
C LYS A 15 -4.99 -2.12 12.95
N THR A 16 -5.25 -2.42 11.68
CA THR A 16 -5.21 -1.48 10.56
C THR A 16 -6.37 -0.47 10.64
N LYS A 17 -6.06 0.82 10.46
CA LYS A 17 -7.08 1.86 10.26
C LYS A 17 -7.35 2.01 8.77
N TYR A 18 -8.63 2.07 8.39
CA TYR A 18 -9.08 2.29 7.02
C TYR A 18 -9.67 3.69 6.92
N PRO A 19 -8.89 4.72 6.56
CA PRO A 19 -9.42 6.05 6.33
C PRO A 19 -10.36 6.02 5.11
N SER A 20 -11.46 6.76 5.21
CA SER A 20 -12.43 6.95 4.10
C SER A 20 -12.01 8.04 3.13
N ASP A 21 -11.05 8.88 3.53
CA ASP A 21 -10.49 9.97 2.74
C ASP A 21 -9.06 9.63 2.29
N TYR A 22 -8.54 10.41 1.34
CA TYR A 22 -7.17 10.25 0.86
C TYR A 22 -6.15 10.34 2.00
N CYS A 23 -5.30 9.32 2.13
CA CYS A 23 -4.30 9.21 3.19
C CYS A 23 -3.03 8.54 2.66
N PHE A 24 -2.01 9.34 2.37
CA PHE A 24 -0.73 8.85 1.83
C PHE A 24 0.17 8.27 2.93
N GLU A 25 -0.09 8.64 4.19
CA GLU A 25 0.67 8.24 5.37
C GLU A 25 0.58 6.74 5.67
N VAL A 26 -0.36 6.03 5.02
CA VAL A 26 -0.51 4.58 5.11
C VAL A 26 0.59 3.83 4.34
N LEU A 27 1.29 4.48 3.41
CA LEU A 27 2.32 3.83 2.60
C LEU A 27 3.60 3.59 3.41
N GLU A 28 4.01 2.31 3.49
CA GLU A 28 5.31 1.90 4.04
C GLU A 28 6.21 1.36 2.93
N TYR A 29 7.52 1.49 3.12
CA TYR A 29 8.55 0.93 2.25
C TYR A 29 9.65 0.28 3.07
N PHE A 30 10.43 -0.58 2.41
CA PHE A 30 11.58 -1.26 3.00
C PHE A 30 12.73 -1.32 2.01
N GLU A 31 13.93 -1.58 2.49
CA GLU A 31 15.13 -1.65 1.66
C GLU A 31 15.08 -2.85 0.70
N ASN A 32 15.39 -2.60 -0.57
CA ASN A 32 15.50 -3.65 -1.58
C ASN A 32 16.69 -4.57 -1.29
N LYS A 33 16.45 -5.86 -1.11
CA LYS A 33 17.49 -6.87 -0.84
C LYS A 33 18.33 -7.28 -2.04
N HIS A 34 17.87 -6.97 -3.25
CA HIS A 34 18.52 -7.38 -4.49
C HIS A 34 18.74 -6.15 -5.40
N PRO A 35 19.55 -5.17 -4.98
CA PRO A 35 19.78 -3.95 -5.75
C PRO A 35 20.50 -4.21 -7.08
N ASP A 36 21.29 -5.30 -7.17
CA ASP A 36 22.08 -5.64 -8.35
C ASP A 36 21.29 -6.43 -9.41
N ASN A 37 20.06 -6.82 -9.12
CA ASN A 37 19.21 -7.58 -10.04
C ASN A 37 18.15 -6.66 -10.65
N ASP A 38 18.03 -6.68 -11.96
CA ASP A 38 16.87 -6.09 -12.63
C ASP A 38 15.66 -7.00 -12.44
N TYR A 39 14.65 -6.50 -11.74
CA TYR A 39 13.38 -7.19 -11.58
C TYR A 39 12.20 -6.22 -11.69
N PHE A 40 11.05 -6.75 -12.09
CA PHE A 40 9.81 -5.99 -12.23
C PHE A 40 8.77 -6.52 -11.26
N VAL A 41 8.21 -5.63 -10.44
CA VAL A 41 7.08 -5.95 -9.55
C VAL A 41 5.82 -5.36 -10.15
N LYS A 42 4.80 -6.20 -10.34
CA LYS A 42 3.49 -5.78 -10.85
C LYS A 42 2.43 -5.95 -9.77
N PHE A 43 1.69 -4.88 -9.51
CA PHE A 43 0.48 -4.91 -8.69
C PHE A 43 -0.74 -4.93 -9.61
N ASN A 44 -1.59 -5.95 -9.48
CA ASN A 44 -2.92 -5.94 -10.10
C ASN A 44 -3.92 -5.61 -9.00
N CYS A 45 -4.58 -4.45 -9.11
CA CYS A 45 -5.55 -3.98 -8.12
C CYS A 45 -6.94 -3.86 -8.79
N PRO A 46 -7.65 -4.98 -9.03
CA PRO A 46 -8.94 -4.97 -9.73
C PRO A 46 -10.09 -4.40 -8.88
N GLU A 47 -9.83 -4.07 -7.61
CA GLU A 47 -10.81 -3.59 -6.63
C GLU A 47 -10.66 -2.09 -6.33
N PHE A 48 -9.89 -1.36 -7.15
CA PHE A 48 -9.76 0.10 -6.98
C PHE A 48 -11.09 0.80 -7.32
N THR A 49 -11.50 1.73 -6.47
CA THR A 49 -12.70 2.55 -6.68
C THR A 49 -12.49 3.94 -6.09
N SER A 50 -13.13 4.96 -6.67
CA SER A 50 -13.10 6.34 -6.16
C SER A 50 -14.39 7.10 -6.52
N LEU A 51 -14.53 8.35 -6.09
CA LEU A 51 -15.68 9.19 -6.42
C LEU A 51 -15.32 10.18 -7.53
N CYS A 52 -16.23 10.38 -8.49
CA CYS A 52 -16.08 11.41 -9.52
C CYS A 52 -16.10 12.82 -8.88
N PRO A 53 -15.13 13.71 -9.18
CA PRO A 53 -15.03 15.02 -8.54
C PRO A 53 -16.18 15.97 -8.88
N ILE A 54 -16.88 15.75 -10.01
CA ILE A 54 -17.98 16.62 -10.45
C ILE A 54 -19.32 16.07 -9.97
N THR A 55 -19.57 14.77 -10.12
CA THR A 55 -20.88 14.16 -9.88
C THR A 55 -21.01 13.45 -8.54
N GLY A 56 -19.90 13.13 -7.88
CA GLY A 56 -19.88 12.36 -6.63
C GLY A 56 -20.30 10.89 -6.78
N GLN A 57 -20.44 10.38 -8.01
CA GLN A 57 -20.79 8.99 -8.26
C GLN A 57 -19.56 8.08 -8.09
N PRO A 58 -19.74 6.83 -7.61
CA PRO A 58 -18.65 5.86 -7.52
C PRO A 58 -18.20 5.38 -8.90
N ASP A 59 -16.89 5.29 -9.08
CA ASP A 59 -16.19 4.80 -10.27
C ASP A 59 -15.39 3.53 -9.92
N PHE A 60 -15.30 2.56 -10.83
CA PHE A 60 -14.67 1.25 -10.65
C PHE A 60 -13.83 0.86 -11.86
#